data_AF-A0A3D9AEV0-F1
#
_entry.id   AF-A0A3D9AEV0-F1
#
_cell.length_a   1.000
_cell.length_b   1.000
_cell.length_c   1.000
_cell.angle_alpha   90.00
_cell.angle_beta   90.00
_cell.angle_gamma   90.00
#
_symmetry.space_group_name_H-M   'P 1'
#
loop_
_entity.id
_entity.type
_entity.pdbx_description
1 polymer ?
#
loop_
_entity_poly.entity_id
_entity_poly.type
_entity_poly.pdbx_seq_one_letter_code
_entity_poly.pdbx_strand_id
1 'polypeptide(L)' 'MKKINMKPYYVIFEITKIIGKLQPGSTIEEGERFVGIYHPQENNIFFEDENNQEWWFKVGISCIIITDI' A
#
# COMPACT_ATOMS: atom_id res chain seq x y z
N MET A 1 -1.33 8.36 26.83
CA MET A 1 -1.51 7.36 25.73
C MET A 1 -1.83 8.11 24.45
N LYS A 2 -0.99 8.05 23.42
CA LYS A 2 -1.31 8.60 22.09
C LYS A 2 -2.54 7.84 21.57
N LYS A 3 -3.63 8.54 21.23
CA LYS A 3 -4.76 7.93 20.52
C LYS A 3 -4.22 7.45 19.17
N ILE A 4 -4.20 6.14 18.97
CA ILE A 4 -3.85 5.57 17.66
C ILE A 4 -5.03 5.93 16.75
N ASN A 5 -4.78 6.74 15.72
CA ASN A 5 -5.80 7.04 14.72
C ASN A 5 -6.12 5.74 13.98
N MET A 6 -7.28 5.16 14.25
CA MET A 6 -7.72 3.90 13.63
C MET A 6 -8.51 4.12 12.33
N LYS A 7 -8.73 5.38 11.92
CA LYS A 7 -9.39 5.68 10.66
C LYS A 7 -8.41 5.47 9.51
N PRO A 8 -8.89 5.08 8.31
CA PRO A 8 -8.04 5.07 7.13
C PRO A 8 -7.46 6.46 6.84
N TYR A 9 -6.22 6.53 6.38
CA TYR A 9 -5.53 7.75 5.98
C TYR A 9 -4.55 7.50 4.85
N TYR A 10 -4.19 8.56 4.12
CA TYR A 10 -3.25 8.46 3.01
C TYR A 10 -1.81 8.36 3.51
N VAL A 11 -1.02 7.53 2.83
CA VAL A 11 0.40 7.33 3.13
C VAL A 11 1.20 7.23 1.84
N ILE A 12 2.47 7.59 1.92
CA ILE A 12 3.48 7.15 0.95
C ILE A 12 4.04 5.82 1.44
N PHE A 13 4.03 4.81 0.57
CA PHE A 13 4.55 3.48 0.88
C PHE A 13 5.48 2.99 -0.22
N GLU A 14 6.37 2.06 0.14
CA GLU A 14 7.28 1.38 -0.78
C GLU A 14 6.88 -0.10 -0.89
N ILE A 15 6.76 -0.61 -2.12
CA ILE A 15 6.48 -2.04 -2.36
C ILE A 15 7.78 -2.81 -2.11
N THR A 16 7.78 -3.72 -1.15
CA THR A 16 8.96 -4.55 -0.86
C THR A 16 8.86 -5.93 -1.47
N LYS A 17 7.64 -6.37 -1.81
CA LYS A 17 7.39 -7.67 -2.42
C LYS A 17 6.04 -7.69 -3.14
N ILE A 18 6.01 -8.20 -4.37
CA ILE A 18 4.76 -8.41 -5.10
C ILE A 18 4.25 -9.83 -4.84
N ILE A 19 3.06 -9.94 -4.26
CA ILE A 19 2.39 -11.23 -4.02
C ILE A 19 1.11 -11.26 -4.86
N GLY A 20 1.12 -12.04 -5.93
CA GLY A 20 -0.02 -12.16 -6.84
C GLY A 20 0.43 -12.27 -8.29
N LYS A 21 -0.53 -12.15 -9.20
CA LYS A 21 -0.27 -12.13 -10.65
C LYS A 21 -0.44 -10.70 -11.16
N LEU A 22 0.62 -10.15 -11.75
CA LEU A 22 0.56 -8.90 -12.48
C LEU A 22 -0.27 -9.10 -13.75
N GLN A 23 -1.25 -8.22 -13.99
CA GLN A 23 -1.94 -8.20 -15.27
C GLN A 23 -1.03 -7.54 -16.32
N PRO A 24 -1.18 -7.90 -17.61
CA PRO A 24 -0.45 -7.23 -18.68
C PRO A 24 -0.70 -5.71 -18.62
N GLY A 25 0.37 -4.93 -18.60
CA GLY A 25 0.31 -3.48 -18.47
C GLY A 25 0.38 -2.95 -17.04
N SER A 26 0.41 -3.81 -16.01
CA SER A 26 0.59 -3.36 -14.62
C SER A 26 1.89 -2.58 -14.47
N THR A 27 1.80 -1.47 -13.75
CA THR A 27 2.87 -0.47 -13.60
C THR A 27 3.57 -0.54 -12.26
N ILE A 28 3.32 -1.58 -11.45
CA ILE A 28 3.95 -1.74 -10.15
C ILE A 28 5.23 -2.57 -10.22
N GLU A 29 6.27 -2.09 -9.56
CA GLU A 29 7.52 -2.83 -9.37
C GLU A 29 7.97 -2.85 -7.89
N GLU A 30 8.78 -3.84 -7.51
CA GLU A 30 9.41 -3.87 -6.18
C GLU A 30 10.43 -2.73 -6.06
N GLY A 31 10.40 -2.00 -4.95
CA GLY A 31 11.21 -0.81 -4.68
C GLY A 31 10.55 0.50 -5.09
N GLU A 32 9.44 0.46 -5.84
CA GLU A 32 8.69 1.66 -6.18
C GLU A 32 7.85 2.19 -5.03
N ARG A 33 7.53 3.49 -5.10
CA ARG A 33 6.78 4.21 -4.09
C ARG A 33 5.51 4.81 -4.67
N PHE A 34 4.42 4.62 -3.93
CA PHE A 34 3.10 5.07 -4.33
C PHE A 34 2.39 5.76 -3.16
N VAL A 35 1.32 6.48 -3.49
CA VAL A 35 0.36 6.98 -2.51
C VAL A 35 -0.78 5.99 -2.42
N GLY A 36 -1.09 5.52 -1.21
CA GLY A 36 -2.17 4.59 -0.95
C GLY A 36 -2.94 4.94 0.31
N ILE A 37 -4.05 4.24 0.55
CA ILE A 37 -4.87 4.39 1.75
C ILE A 37 -4.47 3.30 2.73
N TYR A 38 -3.84 3.67 3.84
CA TYR A 38 -3.54 2.73 4.92
C TYR A 38 -4.76 2.54 5.82
N HIS A 39 -5.12 1.27 6.07
CA HIS A 39 -6.17 0.86 7.00
C HIS A 39 -5.54 0.26 8.26
N PRO A 40 -5.40 1.03 9.36
CA PRO A 40 -4.66 0.59 10.55
C PRO A 40 -5.25 -0.64 11.25
N GLN A 41 -6.57 -0.85 11.12
CA GLN A 41 -7.27 -1.98 11.73
C GLN A 41 -6.86 -3.32 11.08
N GLU A 42 -6.56 -3.29 9.79
CA GLU A 42 -6.22 -4.48 9.01
C GLU A 42 -4.72 -4.55 8.72
N ASN A 43 -3.97 -3.50 9.02
CA ASN A 43 -2.53 -3.38 8.73
C ASN A 43 -2.21 -3.62 7.25
N ASN A 44 -3.02 -3.07 6.36
CA ASN A 44 -2.88 -3.13 4.91
C ASN A 44 -3.06 -1.76 4.27
N ILE A 45 -2.51 -1.61 3.06
CA ILE A 45 -2.63 -0.44 2.21
C ILE A 45 -3.41 -0.84 0.97
N PHE A 46 -4.47 -0.07 0.68
CA PHE A 46 -5.17 -0.12 -0.60
C PHE A 46 -4.50 0.83 -1.60
N PHE A 47 -4.29 0.33 -2.81
CA PHE A 47 -3.77 1.08 -3.94
C PHE A 47 -4.46 0.60 -5.22
N GLU A 48 -4.77 1.54 -6.10
CA GLU A 48 -5.31 1.26 -7.43
C GLU A 48 -4.30 1.76 -8.45
N ASP A 49 -3.83 0.87 -9.32
CA ASP A 49 -2.86 1.22 -10.36
C ASP A 49 -3.51 1.93 -11.55
N GLU A 50 -2.72 2.41 -12.51
CA GLU A 50 -3.21 3.16 -13.68
C GLU A 50 -4.16 2.36 -14.58
N ASN A 51 -4.23 1.04 -14.41
CA ASN A 51 -5.16 0.16 -15.14
C ASN A 51 -6.44 -0.13 -14.36
N ASN A 52 -6.68 0.55 -13.24
CA ASN A 52 -7.75 0.26 -12.29
C ASN A 52 -7.62 -1.12 -11.65
N GLN A 53 -6.41 -1.69 -11.58
CA GLN A 53 -6.19 -2.92 -10.83
C GLN A 53 -6.02 -2.58 -9.35
N GLU A 54 -6.86 -3.21 -8.52
CA GLU A 54 -6.78 -3.09 -7.07
C GLU A 54 -5.66 -3.94 -6.48
N TRP A 55 -4.94 -3.35 -5.53
CA TRP A 55 -3.87 -3.98 -4.78
C TRP A 55 -4.04 -3.76 -3.28
N TRP A 56 -3.81 -4.83 -2.52
CA TRP A 56 -3.83 -4.83 -1.07
C TRP A 56 -2.46 -5.27 -0.54
N PHE A 57 -1.67 -4.31 -0.07
CA PHE A 57 -0.33 -4.57 0.44
C PHE A 57 -0.33 -4.67 1.97
N LYS A 58 0.21 -5.75 2.52
CA LYS A 58 0.31 -5.94 3.96
C LYS A 58 1.59 -5.28 4.48
N VAL A 59 1.46 -4.35 5.42
CA VAL A 59 2.60 -3.61 5.96
C VAL A 59 3.51 -4.55 6.75
N GLY A 60 4.81 -4.51 6.45
CA GLY A 60 5.83 -5.40 6.99
C GLY A 60 5.97 -6.76 6.27
N ILE A 61 5.14 -7.04 5.26
CA ILE A 61 5.21 -8.27 4.46
C ILE A 61 5.44 -7.95 2.98
N SER A 62 4.57 -7.12 2.38
CA SER A 62 4.65 -6.74 0.97
C SER A 62 4.89 -5.25 0.73
N CYS A 63 4.87 -4.44 1.79
CA CYS A 63 5.23 -3.03 1.73
C CYS A 63 5.72 -2.48 3.07
N ILE A 64 6.30 -1.29 3.04
CA ILE A 64 6.60 -0.46 4.22
C ILE A 64 6.00 0.94 4.04
N ILE A 65 5.55 1.57 5.13
CA ILE A 65 5.10 2.96 5.12
C ILE A 65 6.32 3.87 5.29
N ILE A 66 6.43 4.89 4.43
CA ILE A 66 7.49 5.90 4.48
C ILE A 66 7.03 7.12 5.29
N THR A 67 5.83 7.64 5.02
CA THR A 67 5.23 8.79 5.74
C THR A 67 3.72 8.84 5.59
N ASP A 68 3.03 9.48 6.53
CA ASP A 68 1.64 9.93 6.41
C ASP A 68 1.57 11.30 5.68
N ILE A 69 0.40 11.61 5.11
CA ILE A 69 0.08 12.87 4.41
C ILE A 69 -1.32 13.40 4.75
#